data_AF-A0A165IMY2-F1
#
_entry.id   AF-A0A165IMY2-F1
#
_cell.length_a   1.000
_cell.length_b   1.000
_cell.length_c   1.000
_cell.angle_alpha   90.00
_cell.angle_beta   90.00
_cell.angle_gamma   90.00
#
_symmetry.space_group_name_H-M   'P 1'
#
loop_
_entity.id
_entity.type
_entity.pdbx_description
1 polymer ?
#
loop_
_entity_poly.entity_id
_entity_poly.type
_entity_poly.pdbx_seq_one_letter_code
_entity_poly.pdbx_strand_id
1 'polypeptide(L)'
;MSLFTPDFKFGDPIERPTHPCLQIRNSSDAAVIFEAVRLGKLPLIRRRLNAEECKDFIKEGAVFVWEEYDFIQGVDGSGGSFQRWTDRMKWSQSRVEGPFLYYEEKIDLPPGAEKYMRAYIGLG
;
A
#
# COMPACT_ATOMS: atom_id res chain seq x y z
N MET A 1 -20.86 7.78 -0.06
CA MET A 1 -20.05 8.98 -0.34
C MET A 1 -18.82 8.90 0.55
N SER A 2 -17.62 8.71 -0.02
CA SER A 2 -16.38 8.69 0.77
C SER A 2 -16.17 10.09 1.37
N LEU A 3 -15.87 10.15 2.67
CA LEU A 3 -15.66 11.39 3.42
C LEU A 3 -14.34 12.11 3.03
N PHE A 4 -13.58 11.54 2.09
CA PHE A 4 -12.16 11.88 1.91
C PHE A 4 -11.80 12.76 0.72
N THR A 5 -12.67 13.06 -0.25
CA THR A 5 -12.59 14.21 -1.20
C THR A 5 -13.60 14.09 -2.35
N PRO A 6 -14.15 15.21 -2.85
CA PRO A 6 -14.85 15.26 -4.13
C PRO A 6 -13.82 15.27 -5.28
N ASP A 7 -14.17 14.65 -6.41
CA ASP A 7 -13.44 14.63 -7.72
C ASP A 7 -12.56 13.43 -8.08
N PHE A 8 -12.46 12.38 -7.25
CA PHE A 8 -11.80 11.15 -7.70
C PHE A 8 -12.58 10.45 -8.82
N LYS A 9 -11.94 10.20 -9.96
CA LYS A 9 -12.50 9.34 -11.00
C LYS A 9 -11.83 7.97 -10.94
N PHE A 10 -12.67 6.95 -10.85
CA PHE A 10 -12.19 5.58 -10.90
C PHE A 10 -11.41 5.35 -12.22
N GLY A 11 -10.15 4.96 -12.13
CA GLY A 11 -9.26 4.75 -13.28
C GLY A 11 -8.15 5.79 -13.46
N ASP A 12 -8.12 6.86 -12.66
CA ASP A 12 -7.01 7.82 -12.72
C ASP A 12 -5.64 7.14 -12.47
N PRO A 13 -4.58 7.55 -13.19
CA PRO A 13 -3.23 7.01 -12.98
C PRO A 13 -2.75 7.29 -11.55
N ILE A 14 -2.04 6.34 -10.94
CA ILE A 14 -1.37 6.57 -9.66
C ILE A 14 -0.06 7.27 -10.01
N GLU A 15 0.06 8.54 -9.68
CA GLU A 15 1.28 9.32 -10.03
C GLU A 15 2.44 9.05 -9.07
N ARG A 16 2.14 8.69 -7.82
CA ARG A 16 3.14 8.46 -6.76
C ARG A 16 2.55 7.66 -5.58
N PRO A 17 3.39 7.03 -4.74
CA PRO A 17 2.99 6.54 -3.42
C PRO A 17 2.35 7.65 -2.56
N THR A 18 1.65 7.27 -1.49
CA THR A 18 1.22 8.23 -0.46
C THR A 18 2.42 8.99 0.10
N HIS A 19 3.54 8.30 0.32
CA HIS A 19 4.84 8.93 0.58
C HIS A 19 5.97 8.08 -0.01
N PRO A 20 6.94 8.65 -0.77
CA PRO A 20 7.92 7.85 -1.50
C PRO A 20 9.08 7.31 -0.65
N CYS A 21 9.41 7.98 0.46
CA CYS A 21 10.56 7.62 1.30
C CYS A 21 10.33 8.06 2.76
N LEU A 22 9.61 7.25 3.52
CA LEU A 22 9.36 7.45 4.94
C LEU A 22 9.37 6.12 5.69
N GLN A 23 10.05 6.10 6.83
CA GLN A 23 9.97 5.00 7.77
C GLN A 23 8.93 5.31 8.85
N ILE A 24 7.94 4.42 8.99
CA ILE A 24 6.94 4.48 10.06
C ILE A 24 7.47 3.65 11.23
N ARG A 25 7.72 4.27 12.38
CA ARG A 25 8.36 3.61 13.53
C ARG A 25 7.37 3.25 14.62
N ASN A 26 6.26 3.96 14.70
CA ASN A 26 5.25 3.82 15.74
C ASN A 26 3.89 4.33 15.25
N SER A 27 2.84 4.14 16.05
CA SER A 27 1.47 4.56 15.70
C SER A 27 1.33 6.07 15.52
N SER A 28 2.16 6.88 16.18
CA SER A 28 2.12 8.34 16.03
C SER A 28 2.57 8.77 14.63
N ASP A 29 3.62 8.13 14.08
CA ASP A 29 4.06 8.39 12.71
C ASP A 29 2.93 8.03 11.71
N ALA A 30 2.26 6.90 11.92
CA ALA A 30 1.13 6.48 11.09
C ALA A 30 -0.06 7.44 11.19
N ALA A 31 -0.41 7.91 12.38
CA ALA A 31 -1.51 8.86 12.59
C ALA A 31 -1.28 10.19 11.85
N VAL A 32 -0.04 10.68 11.80
CA VAL A 32 0.31 11.88 11.02
C VAL A 32 0.08 11.67 9.52
N ILE A 33 0.43 10.49 8.99
CA ILE A 33 0.20 10.17 7.59
C ILE A 33 -1.29 10.05 7.28
N PHE A 34 -2.07 9.40 8.14
CA PHE A 34 -3.52 9.35 7.98
C PHE A 34 -4.16 10.74 8.01
N GLU A 35 -3.75 11.61 8.93
CA GLU A 35 -4.25 12.97 8.99
C GLU A 35 -3.86 13.78 7.74
N ALA A 36 -2.64 13.62 7.24
CA ALA A 36 -2.21 14.27 6.00
C ALA A 36 -3.01 13.79 4.78
N VAL A 37 -3.37 12.51 4.70
CA VAL A 37 -4.27 11.97 3.67
C VAL A 37 -5.69 12.51 3.84
N ARG A 38 -6.22 12.55 5.07
CA ARG A 38 -7.55 13.10 5.38
C ARG A 38 -7.69 14.57 4.97
N LEU A 39 -6.63 15.35 5.15
CA LEU A 39 -6.55 16.75 4.74
C LEU A 39 -6.25 16.94 3.24
N GLY A 40 -6.08 15.87 2.46
CA GLY A 40 -5.75 15.93 1.03
C GLY A 40 -4.32 16.37 0.72
N LYS A 41 -3.42 16.39 1.71
CA LYS A 41 -2.01 16.78 1.53
C LYS A 41 -1.17 15.65 0.94
N LEU A 42 -1.52 14.40 1.25
CA LEU A 42 -0.92 13.20 0.66
C LEU A 42 -1.99 12.41 -0.10
N PRO A 43 -1.63 11.71 -1.20
CA PRO A 43 -2.63 11.00 -2.00
C PRO A 43 -3.12 9.73 -1.30
N LEU A 44 -4.43 9.50 -1.39
CA LEU A 44 -5.08 8.23 -1.04
C LEU A 44 -5.03 7.29 -2.26
N ILE A 45 -4.56 6.07 -2.07
CA ILE A 45 -4.55 5.03 -3.09
C ILE A 45 -5.93 4.40 -3.16
N ARG A 46 -6.59 4.54 -4.30
CA ARG A 46 -8.00 4.15 -4.48
C ARG A 46 -8.21 3.03 -5.46
N ARG A 47 -7.14 2.41 -5.96
CA ARG A 47 -7.21 1.22 -6.82
C ARG A 47 -5.94 0.41 -6.67
N ARG A 48 -5.96 -0.81 -7.20
CA ARG A 48 -4.77 -1.64 -7.31
C ARG A 48 -3.74 -0.99 -8.24
N LEU A 49 -2.47 -1.13 -7.88
CA LEU A 49 -1.37 -0.78 -8.76
C LEU A 49 -1.33 -1.80 -9.91
N ASN A 50 -1.05 -1.30 -11.12
CA ASN A 50 -0.75 -2.16 -12.25
C ASN A 50 0.70 -2.69 -12.16
N ALA A 51 1.11 -3.52 -13.11
CA ALA A 51 2.43 -4.16 -13.08
C ALA A 51 3.60 -3.16 -13.10
N GLU A 52 3.46 -2.08 -13.88
CA GLU A 52 4.47 -1.04 -14.06
C GLU A 52 4.55 -0.14 -12.82
N GLU A 53 3.41 0.31 -12.32
CA GLU A 53 3.30 1.06 -11.07
C GLU A 53 3.86 0.27 -9.88
N CYS A 54 3.59 -1.04 -9.82
CA CYS A 54 4.20 -1.90 -8.81
C CYS A 54 5.73 -1.84 -8.88
N LYS A 55 6.30 -2.00 -10.08
CA LYS A 55 7.75 -1.97 -10.30
C LYS A 55 8.37 -0.61 -9.93
N ASP A 56 7.67 0.48 -10.23
CA ASP A 56 8.19 1.83 -10.08
C ASP A 56 8.04 2.39 -8.67
N PHE A 57 6.96 2.01 -7.97
CA PHE A 57 6.58 2.63 -6.70
C PHE A 57 6.83 1.76 -5.48
N ILE A 58 6.86 0.42 -5.64
CA ILE A 58 7.15 -0.47 -4.52
C ILE A 58 8.66 -0.49 -4.28
N LYS A 59 9.10 0.43 -3.43
CA LYS A 59 10.49 0.64 -3.06
C LYS A 59 10.60 0.80 -1.54
N GLU A 60 11.83 0.70 -1.03
CA GLU A 60 12.10 0.94 0.38
C GLU A 60 11.61 2.35 0.79
N GLY A 61 10.91 2.42 1.92
CA GLY A 61 10.32 3.66 2.43
C GLY A 61 9.06 4.13 1.70
N ALA A 62 8.57 3.42 0.67
CA ALA A 62 7.30 3.76 0.05
C ALA A 62 6.14 3.42 0.99
N VAL A 63 5.26 4.38 1.21
CA VAL A 63 4.04 4.27 2.03
C VAL A 63 2.84 4.39 1.11
N PHE A 64 1.88 3.49 1.29
CA PHE A 64 0.61 3.48 0.58
C PHE A 64 -0.52 3.44 1.61
N VAL A 65 -1.44 4.39 1.53
CA VAL A 65 -2.67 4.41 2.32
C VAL A 65 -3.83 4.17 1.37
N TRP A 66 -4.74 3.28 1.75
CA TRP A 66 -5.96 3.02 0.99
C TRP A 66 -7.16 2.90 1.91
N GLU A 67 -8.35 3.04 1.32
CA GLU A 67 -9.60 2.69 1.97
C GLU A 67 -10.04 1.32 1.49
N GLU A 68 -10.58 0.52 2.39
CA GLU A 68 -11.28 -0.70 2.01
C GLU A 68 -12.59 -0.36 1.31
N TYR A 69 -12.83 -0.97 0.15
CA TYR A 69 -14.12 -0.92 -0.51
C TYR A 69 -14.35 -2.18 -1.32
N ASP A 70 -15.63 -2.51 -1.49
CA ASP A 70 -16.06 -3.55 -2.39
C ASP A 70 -16.17 -2.98 -3.81
N PHE A 71 -15.56 -3.65 -4.77
CA PHE A 71 -15.88 -3.47 -6.16
C PHE A 71 -17.27 -4.05 -6.41
N ILE A 72 -18.24 -3.20 -6.75
CA ILE A 72 -19.51 -3.65 -7.32
C ILE A 72 -19.16 -4.48 -8.55
N GLN A 73 -19.65 -5.73 -8.56
CA GLN A 73 -19.51 -6.76 -9.60
C GLN A 73 -18.97 -6.22 -10.93
N GLY A 74 -17.74 -6.63 -11.29
CA GLY A 74 -17.29 -6.50 -12.66
C GLY A 74 -18.30 -7.14 -13.61
N VAL A 75 -18.36 -6.65 -14.86
CA VAL A 75 -19.26 -7.15 -15.92
C VAL A 75 -19.05 -8.65 -16.21
N ASP A 76 -17.93 -9.22 -15.77
CA ASP A 76 -17.55 -10.64 -15.83
C ASP A 76 -17.90 -11.46 -14.57
N GLY A 77 -18.58 -10.87 -13.58
CA GLY A 77 -18.86 -11.49 -12.29
C GLY A 77 -17.68 -11.50 -11.32
N SER A 78 -16.54 -10.90 -11.68
CA SER A 78 -15.44 -10.67 -10.75
C SER A 78 -15.78 -9.49 -9.83
N GLY A 79 -16.54 -9.79 -8.79
CA GLY A 79 -16.49 -8.97 -7.58
C GLY A 79 -15.08 -9.05 -6.99
N GLY A 80 -14.60 -7.95 -6.43
CA GLY A 80 -13.34 -7.90 -5.70
C GLY A 80 -13.44 -6.95 -4.52
N SER A 81 -12.54 -7.06 -3.55
CA SER A 81 -12.42 -6.08 -2.48
C SER A 81 -11.00 -5.52 -2.45
N PHE A 82 -10.86 -4.24 -2.09
CA PHE A 82 -9.56 -3.64 -1.76
C PHE A 82 -9.28 -3.73 -0.26
N GLN A 83 -9.69 -4.83 0.37
CA GLN A 83 -9.42 -5.15 1.78
C GLN A 83 -8.01 -5.68 2.02
N ARG A 84 -7.36 -6.18 0.97
CA ARG A 84 -6.02 -6.74 1.04
C ARG A 84 -5.12 -6.09 0.00
N TRP A 85 -3.98 -5.59 0.49
CA TRP A 85 -2.88 -5.16 -0.35
C TRP A 85 -2.34 -6.33 -1.17
N THR A 86 -1.98 -6.06 -2.43
CA THR A 86 -1.37 -7.05 -3.31
C THR A 86 -0.42 -6.33 -4.24
N ASP A 87 0.86 -6.63 -4.12
CA ASP A 87 1.97 -5.96 -4.79
C ASP A 87 2.76 -6.87 -5.73
N ARG A 88 2.35 -8.15 -5.83
CA ARG A 88 3.02 -9.20 -6.63
C ARG A 88 4.39 -9.62 -6.09
N MET A 89 4.75 -9.24 -4.88
CA MET A 89 5.98 -9.68 -4.24
C MET A 89 5.75 -10.98 -3.46
N LYS A 90 6.83 -11.75 -3.25
CA LYS A 90 6.80 -12.94 -2.39
C LYS A 90 7.12 -12.53 -0.96
N TRP A 91 6.20 -12.74 -0.03
CA TRP A 91 6.36 -12.36 1.38
C TRP A 91 6.61 -13.54 2.30
N SER A 92 7.28 -13.28 3.42
CA SER A 92 7.33 -14.18 4.58
C SER A 92 5.97 -14.33 5.25
N GLN A 93 5.89 -15.22 6.24
CA GLN A 93 4.79 -15.17 7.20
C GLN A 93 4.85 -13.86 7.99
N SER A 94 3.69 -13.41 8.47
CA SER A 94 3.60 -12.19 9.27
C SER A 94 4.33 -12.34 10.61
N ARG A 95 4.90 -11.22 11.05
CA ARG A 95 5.43 -11.02 12.40
C ARG A 95 4.67 -9.86 13.02
N VAL A 96 4.22 -10.02 14.26
CA VAL A 96 3.55 -8.95 15.01
C VAL A 96 4.62 -8.22 15.81
N GLU A 97 4.67 -6.89 15.67
CA GLU A 97 5.48 -6.04 16.53
C GLU A 97 4.68 -4.78 16.87
N GLY A 98 4.24 -4.71 18.13
CA GLY A 98 3.29 -3.70 18.58
C GLY A 98 1.98 -3.75 17.78
N PRO A 99 1.50 -2.62 17.23
CA PRO A 99 0.28 -2.56 16.44
C PRO A 99 0.50 -2.90 14.96
N PHE A 100 1.70 -3.30 14.58
CA PHE A 100 2.07 -3.50 13.18
C PHE A 100 2.28 -4.97 12.87
N LEU A 101 1.98 -5.31 11.62
CA LEU A 101 2.44 -6.53 10.99
C LEU A 101 3.68 -6.22 10.16
N TYR A 102 4.66 -7.10 10.21
CA TYR A 102 5.88 -7.06 9.43
C TYR A 102 5.97 -8.30 8.55
N TYR A 103 6.49 -8.08 7.36
CA TYR A 103 6.76 -9.09 6.35
C TYR A 103 8.17 -8.85 5.84
N GLU A 104 8.87 -9.91 5.47
CA GLU A 104 10.14 -9.83 4.77
C GLU A 104 9.96 -10.32 3.34
N GLU A 105 10.55 -9.62 2.38
CA GLU A 105 10.53 -10.06 1.00
C GLU A 105 11.41 -11.31 0.85
N LYS A 106 10.86 -12.32 0.20
CA LYS A 106 11.56 -13.51 -0.25
C LYS A 106 12.06 -13.28 -1.67
N ILE A 107 13.28 -12.76 -1.75
CA ILE A 107 13.98 -12.66 -3.03
C ILE A 107 14.72 -13.97 -3.23
N ASP A 108 14.49 -14.63 -4.37
CA ASP A 108 15.29 -15.76 -4.82
C ASP A 108 16.64 -15.20 -5.30
N LEU A 109 17.52 -14.89 -4.35
CA LEU A 109 18.82 -14.32 -4.63
C LEU A 109 19.81 -15.40 -5.09
N PRO A 110 20.68 -15.10 -6.08
CA PRO A 110 21.84 -15.92 -6.35
C PRO A 110 22.72 -16.02 -5.09
N PRO A 111 23.51 -17.11 -4.93
CA PRO A 111 24.43 -17.24 -3.81
C PRO A 111 25.36 -16.01 -3.71
N GLY A 112 25.31 -15.30 -2.58
CA GLY A 112 26.19 -14.16 -2.29
C GLY A 112 25.59 -12.77 -2.48
N ALA A 113 24.31 -12.62 -2.87
CA ALA A 113 23.66 -11.31 -2.89
C ALA A 113 23.03 -10.95 -1.53
N GLU A 114 23.16 -9.69 -1.12
CA GLU A 114 22.58 -9.18 0.14
C GLU A 114 21.07 -8.97 0.05
N LYS A 115 20.39 -9.24 1.16
CA LYS A 115 18.93 -9.15 1.28
C LYS A 115 18.52 -7.73 1.67
N TYR A 116 17.79 -7.03 0.80
CA TYR A 116 17.12 -5.79 1.16
C TYR A 116 15.77 -6.11 1.80
N MET A 117 15.56 -5.68 3.05
CA MET A 117 14.32 -5.90 3.78
C MET A 117 13.26 -4.88 3.36
N ARG A 118 12.06 -5.35 3.03
CA ARG A 118 10.90 -4.48 2.74
C ARG A 118 9.80 -4.79 3.76
N ALA A 119 9.49 -3.84 4.63
CA ALA A 119 8.43 -3.97 5.64
C ALA A 119 7.15 -3.26 5.17
N TYR A 120 6.00 -3.92 5.31
CA TYR A 120 4.68 -3.37 4.96
C TYR A 120 3.83 -3.26 6.20
N ILE A 121 3.30 -2.07 6.42
CA ILE A 121 2.38 -1.78 7.51
C ILE A 121 0.96 -1.83 6.96
N GLY A 122 0.26 -2.93 7.25
CA GLY A 122 -1.19 -2.94 7.17
C GLY A 122 -1.75 -2.35 8.46
N LEU A 123 -2.16 -1.09 8.42
CA LEU A 123 -3.10 -0.55 9.41
C LEU A 123 -4.45 -0.48 8.70
N GLY A 124 -5.34 -1.40 9.07
CA GLY A 124 -6.76 -1.31 8.72
C GLY A 124 -7.47 -0.26 9.58
#